data_AF-A0A520DXL1-F1
#
_entry.id   AF-A0A520DXL1-F1
#
_cell.length_a   1.000
_cell.length_b   1.000
_cell.length_c   1.000
_cell.angle_alpha   90.00
_cell.angle_beta   90.00
_cell.angle_gamma   90.00
#
_symmetry.space_group_name_H-M   'P 1'
#
loop_
_entity.id
_entity.type
_entity.pdbx_description
1 polymer ?
#
loop_
_entity_poly.entity_id
_entity_poly.type
_entity_poly.pdbx_seq_one_letter_code
_entity_poly.pdbx_strand_id
1 'polypeptide(L)'
;MSVNDFLRDYGDITKPTNIIETYLSLYGAVNFTSGNGIVSDALRDDYTSFGLYTARPVLTLLPVDKNAIYPPLYSSYTKLGTYLVDPFLDFRWVGVICMNFLYGLFAMNSFKHYAAKNGEYYIVEWSLFIFCIFMCAFTNFFHMFFVVFFFIVNRIAIK
;
A
#
# COMPACT_ATOMS: atom_id res chain seq x y z
N MET A 1 5.93 -32.79 -14.02
CA MET A 1 5.03 -31.77 -13.44
C MET A 1 5.76 -30.44 -13.51
N SER A 2 5.19 -29.43 -14.17
CA SER A 2 5.82 -28.11 -14.23
C SER A 2 5.59 -27.35 -12.92
N VAL A 3 6.42 -26.34 -12.62
CA VAL A 3 6.22 -25.46 -11.47
C VAL A 3 4.84 -24.80 -11.50
N ASN A 4 4.34 -24.47 -12.69
CA ASN A 4 3.00 -23.89 -12.85
C ASN A 4 1.89 -24.88 -12.49
N ASP A 5 2.02 -26.14 -12.89
CA ASP A 5 1.01 -27.16 -12.56
C ASP A 5 0.95 -27.41 -11.05
N PHE A 6 2.10 -27.44 -10.37
CA PHE A 6 2.17 -27.55 -8.93
C PHE A 6 1.49 -26.36 -8.22
N LEU A 7 1.77 -25.13 -8.66
CA LEU A 7 1.18 -23.93 -8.05
C LEU A 7 -0.32 -23.83 -8.31
N ARG A 8 -0.79 -24.25 -9.49
CA ARG A 8 -2.22 -24.32 -9.80
C ARG A 8 -2.92 -25.35 -8.92
N ASP A 9 -2.33 -26.52 -8.72
CA ASP A 9 -2.86 -27.57 -7.84
C ASP A 9 -2.89 -27.11 -6.38
N TYR A 10 -1.81 -26.48 -5.90
CA TYR A 10 -1.74 -25.89 -4.56
C TYR A 10 -2.82 -24.83 -4.30
N GLY A 11 -3.14 -24.03 -5.31
CA GLY A 11 -4.14 -22.96 -5.24
C GLY A 11 -5.56 -23.36 -5.64
N ASP A 12 -5.82 -24.64 -5.93
CA ASP A 12 -7.09 -25.13 -6.50
C ASP A 12 -7.54 -24.38 -7.77
N ILE A 13 -6.58 -23.98 -8.60
CA ILE A 13 -6.80 -23.22 -9.84
C ILE A 13 -7.07 -24.17 -11.01
N THR A 14 -8.35 -24.45 -11.23
CA THR A 14 -8.83 -25.32 -12.31
C THR A 14 -8.65 -24.72 -13.71
N LYS A 15 -8.56 -23.40 -13.84
CA LYS A 15 -8.36 -22.72 -15.13
C LYS A 15 -6.94 -22.90 -15.66
N PRO A 16 -6.75 -23.07 -16.99
CA PRO A 16 -5.43 -23.11 -17.60
C PRO A 16 -4.81 -21.71 -17.60
N THR A 17 -4.05 -21.40 -16.55
CA THR A 17 -3.32 -20.14 -16.39
C THR A 17 -1.86 -20.31 -16.74
N ASN A 18 -1.22 -19.24 -17.19
CA ASN A 18 0.24 -19.19 -17.27
C ASN A 18 0.87 -18.97 -15.87
N ILE A 19 2.19 -19.14 -15.76
CA ILE A 19 2.90 -19.04 -14.47
C ILE A 19 2.71 -17.67 -13.78
N ILE A 20 2.59 -16.59 -14.55
CA ILE A 20 2.44 -15.23 -14.01
C ILE A 20 1.03 -15.05 -13.45
N GLU A 21 0.01 -15.50 -14.17
CA GLU A 21 -1.39 -15.46 -13.71
C GLU A 21 -1.60 -16.31 -12.45
N THR A 22 -1.02 -17.51 -12.42
CA THR A 22 -1.05 -18.38 -11.23
C THR A 22 -0.37 -17.70 -10.04
N TYR A 23 0.81 -17.12 -10.25
CA TYR A 23 1.53 -16.39 -9.21
C TYR A 23 0.74 -15.20 -8.68
N LEU A 24 0.21 -14.34 -9.55
CA LEU A 24 -0.56 -13.16 -9.13
C LEU A 24 -1.84 -13.53 -8.38
N SER A 25 -2.49 -14.62 -8.79
CA SER A 25 -3.69 -15.13 -8.11
C SER A 25 -3.36 -15.62 -6.70
N LEU A 26 -2.31 -16.43 -6.56
CA LEU A 26 -1.84 -16.92 -5.26
C LEU A 26 -1.35 -15.78 -4.36
N TYR A 27 -0.56 -14.86 -4.92
CA TYR A 27 -0.04 -13.70 -4.20
C TYR A 27 -1.18 -12.81 -3.67
N GLY A 28 -2.16 -12.50 -4.53
CA GLY A 28 -3.35 -11.77 -4.13
C GLY A 28 -4.13 -12.50 -3.04
N ALA A 29 -4.40 -13.79 -3.22
CA ALA A 29 -5.15 -14.60 -2.27
C ALA A 29 -4.49 -14.65 -0.88
N VAL A 30 -3.17 -14.85 -0.83
CA VAL A 30 -2.39 -14.80 0.42
C VAL A 30 -2.52 -13.43 1.06
N ASN A 31 -2.37 -12.35 0.29
CA ASN A 31 -2.44 -11.00 0.84
C ASN A 31 -3.81 -10.66 1.44
N PHE A 32 -4.89 -11.02 0.75
CA PHE A 32 -6.26 -10.82 1.25
C PHE A 32 -6.55 -11.69 2.48
N THR A 33 -6.10 -12.94 2.48
CA THR A 33 -6.29 -13.86 3.62
C THR A 33 -5.54 -13.35 4.85
N SER A 34 -4.26 -13.00 4.70
CA SER A 34 -3.47 -12.40 5.77
C SER A 34 -4.04 -11.07 6.25
N GLY A 35 -4.47 -10.21 5.33
CA GLY A 35 -5.09 -8.93 5.65
C GLY A 35 -6.38 -9.11 6.47
N ASN A 36 -7.23 -10.05 6.07
CA ASN A 36 -8.45 -10.37 6.82
C ASN A 36 -8.13 -10.92 8.23
N GLY A 37 -7.08 -11.75 8.36
CA GLY A 37 -6.60 -12.22 9.66
C GLY A 37 -6.20 -11.07 10.58
N ILE A 38 -5.40 -10.12 10.07
CA ILE A 38 -4.97 -8.94 10.83
C ILE A 38 -6.16 -8.07 11.25
N VAL A 39 -7.09 -7.82 10.32
CA VAL A 39 -8.30 -7.03 10.59
C VAL A 39 -9.16 -7.70 11.67
N SER A 40 -9.35 -9.02 11.58
CA SER A 40 -10.11 -9.80 12.56
C SER A 40 -9.46 -9.76 13.94
N ASP A 41 -8.14 -9.98 14.02
CA ASP A 41 -7.38 -9.86 15.27
C ASP A 41 -7.51 -8.45 15.87
N ALA A 42 -7.36 -7.40 15.05
CA ALA A 42 -7.46 -6.01 15.50
C ALA A 42 -8.88 -5.60 15.92
N LEU A 43 -9.92 -6.27 15.42
CA LEU A 43 -11.30 -6.07 15.88
C LEU A 43 -11.55 -6.83 17.20
N ARG A 44 -11.05 -8.06 17.32
CA ARG A 44 -11.15 -8.86 18.55
C ARG A 44 -10.46 -8.17 19.73
N ASP A 45 -9.30 -7.60 19.48
CA ASP A 45 -8.43 -7.01 20.52
C ASP A 45 -8.67 -5.49 20.69
N ASP A 46 -9.72 -4.94 20.03
CA ASP A 46 -10.08 -3.51 19.94
C ASP A 46 -8.88 -2.58 19.65
N TYR A 47 -7.96 -3.06 18.83
CA TYR A 47 -6.74 -2.34 18.50
C TYR A 47 -7.00 -1.28 17.43
N THR A 48 -6.59 -0.05 17.71
CA THR A 48 -6.58 1.08 16.76
C THR A 48 -5.30 1.88 16.95
N SER A 49 -4.63 2.24 15.86
CA SER A 49 -3.33 2.90 15.87
C SER A 49 -3.37 4.40 15.60
N PHE A 50 -4.54 4.98 15.32
CA PHE A 50 -4.79 6.42 15.26
C PHE A 50 -3.79 7.23 14.42
N GLY A 51 -3.37 6.71 13.26
CA GLY A 51 -2.51 7.41 12.31
C GLY A 51 -1.03 7.05 12.40
N LEU A 52 -0.63 6.18 13.33
CA LEU A 52 0.76 5.72 13.42
C LEU A 52 1.21 4.98 12.16
N TYR A 53 0.33 4.18 11.52
CA TYR A 53 0.68 3.46 10.30
C TYR A 53 0.78 4.43 9.11
N THR A 54 -0.08 5.44 9.04
CA THR A 54 -0.03 6.52 8.05
C THR A 54 1.24 7.37 8.22
N ALA A 55 1.64 7.66 9.47
CA ALA A 55 2.84 8.41 9.80
C ALA A 55 4.13 7.57 9.77
N ARG A 56 4.03 6.26 9.51
CA ARG A 56 5.15 5.32 9.45
C ARG A 56 6.35 5.82 8.64
N PRO A 57 6.22 6.44 7.47
CA PRO A 57 7.34 7.00 6.72
C PRO A 57 8.22 7.96 7.54
N VAL A 58 7.60 8.80 8.37
CA VAL A 58 8.29 9.76 9.23
C VAL A 58 8.82 9.06 10.47
N LEU A 59 7.99 8.22 11.11
CA LEU A 59 8.35 7.49 12.32
C LEU A 59 9.50 6.50 12.11
N THR A 60 9.64 5.94 10.91
CA THR A 60 10.75 5.02 10.59
C THR A 60 12.13 5.67 10.57
N LEU A 61 12.20 7.00 10.47
CA LEU A 61 13.43 7.80 10.50
C LEU A 61 13.87 8.15 11.92
N LEU A 62 12.95 8.09 12.88
CA LEU A 62 13.24 8.38 14.27
C LEU A 62 13.93 7.16 14.92
N PRO A 63 14.87 7.38 15.86
CA PRO A 63 15.55 6.30 16.59
C PRO A 63 14.64 5.74 17.71
N VAL A 64 13.44 5.31 17.33
CA VAL A 64 12.44 4.72 18.23
C VAL A 64 12.31 3.23 18.00
N ASP A 65 11.97 2.47 19.03
CA ASP A 65 11.68 1.05 18.90
C ASP A 65 10.40 0.86 18.06
N LYS A 66 10.58 0.35 16.84
CA LYS A 66 9.50 0.14 15.87
C LYS A 66 8.54 -0.95 16.31
N ASN A 67 8.99 -1.93 17.10
CA ASN A 67 8.15 -3.04 17.55
C ASN A 67 7.19 -2.61 18.66
N ALA A 68 7.57 -1.59 19.44
CA ALA A 68 6.70 -0.97 20.43
C ALA A 68 5.55 -0.18 19.78
N ILE A 69 5.79 0.42 18.61
CA ILE A 69 4.82 1.24 17.87
C ILE A 69 3.97 0.37 16.92
N TYR A 70 4.57 -0.65 16.32
CA TYR A 70 3.92 -1.56 15.38
C TYR A 70 4.04 -3.00 15.89
N PRO A 71 3.06 -3.47 16.68
CA PRO A 71 3.06 -4.83 17.17
C PRO A 71 3.15 -5.82 16.00
N PRO A 72 4.05 -6.83 16.04
CA PRO A 72 4.21 -7.81 14.96
C PRO A 72 2.90 -8.53 14.60
N LEU A 73 1.99 -8.66 15.57
CA LEU A 73 0.66 -9.23 15.38
C LEU A 73 -0.16 -8.48 14.31
N TYR A 74 -0.01 -7.15 14.23
CA TYR A 74 -0.72 -6.29 13.30
C TYR A 74 0.18 -5.75 12.17
N SER A 75 1.31 -6.41 11.92
CA SER A 75 2.26 -6.00 10.87
C SER A 75 1.83 -6.52 9.51
N SER A 76 1.23 -5.64 8.69
CA SER A 76 0.95 -5.89 7.26
C SER A 76 2.23 -6.20 6.46
N TYR A 77 3.37 -5.64 6.86
CA TYR A 77 4.66 -5.91 6.24
C TYR A 77 5.11 -7.36 6.45
N THR A 78 5.08 -7.83 7.70
CA THR A 78 5.59 -9.16 8.06
C THR A 78 4.62 -10.25 7.65
N LYS A 79 3.31 -10.02 7.77
CA LYS A 79 2.27 -10.99 7.43
C LYS A 79 1.79 -10.90 5.98
N LEU A 80 2.37 -9.99 5.18
CA LEU A 80 1.95 -9.72 3.80
C LEU A 80 0.44 -9.35 3.71
N GLY A 81 -0.09 -8.52 4.60
CA GLY A 81 -1.47 -8.06 4.52
C GLY A 81 -1.65 -6.95 3.47
N THR A 82 -2.82 -6.85 2.83
CA THR A 82 -3.08 -5.86 1.77
C THR A 82 -2.78 -4.41 2.15
N TYR A 83 -2.60 -3.53 1.15
CA TYR A 83 -2.44 -2.08 1.34
C TYR A 83 -3.58 -1.40 2.12
N LEU A 84 -4.74 -2.06 2.24
CA LEU A 84 -5.91 -1.58 2.99
C LEU A 84 -5.75 -1.75 4.51
N VAL A 85 -4.87 -2.66 4.95
CA VAL A 85 -4.71 -3.00 6.36
C VAL A 85 -4.21 -1.81 7.17
N ASP A 86 -3.21 -1.08 6.67
CA ASP A 86 -2.61 0.05 7.39
C ASP A 86 -3.62 1.19 7.65
N PRO A 87 -4.37 1.70 6.64
CA PRO A 87 -5.46 2.66 6.88
C PRO A 87 -6.57 2.12 7.78
N PHE A 88 -6.85 0.81 7.71
CA PHE A 88 -7.84 0.18 8.58
C PHE A 88 -7.41 0.14 10.04
N LEU A 89 -6.14 -0.18 10.31
CA LEU A 89 -5.62 -0.18 11.68
C LEU A 89 -5.63 1.24 12.28
N ASP A 90 -5.43 2.27 11.46
CA ASP A 90 -5.47 3.65 11.93
C ASP A 90 -6.88 4.18 12.22
N PHE A 91 -7.82 4.02 11.28
CA PHE A 91 -9.16 4.65 11.38
C PHE A 91 -10.29 3.75 10.85
N ARG A 92 -10.10 2.43 10.89
CA ARG A 92 -11.05 1.43 10.39
C ARG A 92 -11.42 1.69 8.92
N TRP A 93 -12.64 1.31 8.51
CA TRP A 93 -13.12 1.52 7.14
C TRP A 93 -13.15 2.99 6.72
N VAL A 94 -13.31 3.93 7.66
CA VAL A 94 -13.25 5.37 7.35
C VAL A 94 -11.85 5.73 6.85
N GLY A 95 -10.80 5.24 7.52
CA GLY A 95 -9.42 5.43 7.06
C GLY A 95 -9.18 4.87 5.67
N VAL A 96 -9.66 3.66 5.41
CA VAL A 96 -9.55 3.03 4.09
C VAL A 96 -10.17 3.89 3.00
N ILE A 97 -11.42 4.33 3.19
CA ILE A 97 -12.15 5.12 2.20
C ILE A 97 -11.48 6.50 2.00
N CYS A 98 -11.19 7.20 3.09
CA CYS A 98 -10.61 8.54 3.04
C CYS A 98 -9.21 8.52 2.40
N MET A 99 -8.34 7.59 2.78
CA MET A 99 -6.99 7.54 2.23
C MET A 99 -7.00 7.24 0.73
N ASN A 100 -7.80 6.26 0.29
CA ASN A 100 -7.94 5.95 -1.14
C ASN A 100 -8.53 7.13 -1.93
N PHE A 101 -9.52 7.82 -1.37
CA PHE A 101 -10.06 9.03 -1.98
C PHE A 101 -9.00 10.13 -2.11
N LEU A 102 -8.17 10.35 -1.08
CA LEU A 102 -7.10 11.34 -1.12
C LEU A 102 -6.07 11.03 -2.21
N TYR A 103 -5.66 9.76 -2.38
CA TYR A 103 -4.77 9.36 -3.48
C TYR A 103 -5.36 9.71 -4.85
N GLY A 104 -6.64 9.39 -5.08
CA GLY A 104 -7.33 9.72 -6.32
C GLY A 104 -7.48 11.24 -6.54
N LEU A 105 -7.85 11.97 -5.47
CA LEU A 105 -8.00 13.42 -5.51
C LEU A 105 -6.69 14.13 -5.85
N PHE A 106 -5.59 13.76 -5.19
CA PHE A 106 -4.28 14.35 -5.44
C PHE A 106 -3.75 14.00 -6.82
N ALA A 107 -3.91 12.75 -7.28
CA ALA A 107 -3.57 12.38 -8.65
C ALA A 107 -4.34 13.24 -9.66
N MET A 108 -5.66 13.35 -9.53
CA MET A 108 -6.49 14.13 -10.45
C MET A 108 -6.11 15.62 -10.42
N ASN A 109 -5.87 16.19 -9.24
CA ASN A 109 -5.51 17.59 -9.10
C ASN A 109 -4.13 17.90 -9.70
N SER A 110 -3.11 17.06 -9.46
CA SER A 110 -1.80 17.22 -10.07
C SER A 110 -1.87 17.11 -11.59
N PHE A 111 -2.67 16.19 -12.14
CA PHE A 111 -2.87 16.08 -13.58
C PHE A 111 -3.55 17.33 -14.17
N LYS A 112 -4.59 17.84 -13.51
CA LYS A 112 -5.30 19.05 -13.95
C LYS A 112 -4.37 20.25 -14.02
N HIS A 113 -3.51 20.43 -13.02
CA HIS A 113 -2.55 21.53 -13.01
C HIS A 113 -1.44 21.36 -14.05
N TYR A 114 -0.98 20.13 -14.29
CA TYR A 114 -0.09 19.84 -15.40
C TYR A 114 -0.73 20.18 -16.75
N ALA A 115 -1.97 19.74 -16.99
CA ALA A 115 -2.71 20.02 -18.23
C ALA A 115 -2.95 21.53 -18.44
N ALA A 116 -3.13 22.29 -17.36
CA ALA A 116 -3.22 23.75 -17.39
C ALA A 116 -1.87 24.45 -17.61
N LYS A 117 -0.75 23.70 -17.66
CA LYS A 117 0.63 24.21 -17.75
C LYS A 117 1.02 25.15 -16.60
N ASN A 118 0.50 24.87 -15.40
CA ASN A 118 0.78 25.67 -14.19
C ASN A 118 2.17 25.38 -13.56
N GLY A 119 2.95 24.47 -14.14
CA GLY A 119 4.28 24.11 -13.66
C GLY A 119 4.69 22.71 -14.13
N GLU A 120 5.97 22.53 -14.44
CA GLU A 120 6.49 21.25 -14.91
C GLU A 120 6.51 20.20 -13.78
N TYR A 121 6.66 20.63 -12.52
CA TYR A 121 6.70 19.71 -11.37
C TYR A 121 5.40 18.90 -11.18
N TYR A 122 4.26 19.38 -11.69
CA TYR A 122 2.97 18.70 -11.57
C TYR A 122 2.91 17.36 -12.31
N ILE A 123 3.67 17.16 -13.41
CA ILE A 123 3.72 15.86 -14.09
C ILE A 123 4.45 14.82 -13.24
N VAL A 124 5.47 15.26 -12.51
CA VAL A 124 6.24 14.41 -11.61
C VAL A 124 5.39 14.06 -10.39
N GLU A 125 4.67 15.02 -9.78
CA GLU A 125 3.71 14.74 -8.70
C GLU A 125 2.63 13.75 -9.15
N TRP A 126 2.05 13.95 -10.33
CA TRP A 126 1.07 13.02 -10.88
C TRP A 126 1.65 11.62 -11.06
N SER A 127 2.85 11.51 -11.63
CA SER A 127 3.54 10.23 -11.85
C SER A 127 3.80 9.51 -10.52
N LEU A 128 4.13 10.24 -9.45
CA LEU A 128 4.30 9.68 -8.11
C LEU A 128 2.98 9.12 -7.56
N PHE A 129 1.87 9.86 -7.65
CA PHE A 129 0.58 9.36 -7.16
C PHE A 129 0.08 8.14 -7.95
N ILE A 130 0.21 8.18 -9.28
CA ILE A 130 -0.15 7.06 -10.15
C ILE A 130 0.72 5.84 -9.86
N PHE A 131 2.02 6.02 -9.68
CA PHE A 131 2.92 4.94 -9.27
C PHE A 131 2.50 4.31 -7.94
N CYS A 132 2.15 5.12 -6.94
CA CYS A 132 1.63 4.59 -5.66
C CYS A 132 0.38 3.75 -5.86
N ILE A 133 -0.60 4.26 -6.63
CA ILE A 133 -1.87 3.57 -6.89
C ILE A 133 -1.63 2.23 -7.60
N PHE A 134 -0.77 2.19 -8.63
CA PHE A 134 -0.43 0.95 -9.32
C PHE A 134 0.27 -0.05 -8.42
N MET A 135 1.19 0.43 -7.59
CA MET A 135 1.99 -0.45 -6.76
C MET A 135 1.28 -0.93 -5.48
N CYS A 136 0.16 -0.31 -5.09
CA CYS A 136 -0.73 -0.85 -4.05
C CYS A 136 -1.18 -2.30 -4.34
N ALA A 137 -1.22 -2.71 -5.61
CA ALA A 137 -1.55 -4.08 -6.00
C ALA A 137 -0.40 -5.09 -5.80
N PHE A 138 0.86 -4.62 -5.83
CA PHE A 138 2.05 -5.49 -5.87
C PHE A 138 2.89 -5.45 -4.60
N THR A 139 2.70 -4.43 -3.77
CA THR A 139 3.53 -4.19 -2.60
C THR A 139 2.67 -3.64 -1.47
N ASN A 140 2.54 -4.42 -0.41
CA ASN A 140 1.92 -4.00 0.85
C ASN A 140 2.71 -2.90 1.58
N PHE A 141 3.97 -2.74 1.16
CA PHE A 141 4.93 -1.82 1.74
C PHE A 141 5.49 -0.93 0.65
N PHE A 142 4.71 0.10 0.32
CA PHE A 142 5.30 1.24 -0.34
C PHE A 142 6.02 2.06 0.71
N HIS A 143 7.33 2.25 0.53
CA HIS A 143 8.02 3.33 1.21
C HIS A 143 7.39 4.65 0.73
N MET A 144 6.27 5.05 1.33
CA MET A 144 5.71 6.40 1.21
C MET A 144 6.79 7.44 1.53
N PHE A 145 7.82 7.07 2.29
CA PHE A 145 9.04 7.85 2.48
C PHE A 145 9.70 8.21 1.15
N PHE A 146 9.88 7.27 0.23
CA PHE A 146 10.45 7.53 -1.09
C PHE A 146 9.57 8.49 -1.90
N VAL A 147 8.25 8.33 -1.80
CA VAL A 147 7.26 9.17 -2.49
C VAL A 147 7.27 10.60 -1.94
N VAL A 148 7.26 10.75 -0.61
CA VAL A 148 7.33 12.04 0.09
C VAL A 148 8.69 12.71 -0.10
N PHE A 149 9.77 11.94 -0.07
CA PHE A 149 11.12 12.43 -0.37
C PHE A 149 11.20 12.94 -1.81
N PHE A 150 10.74 12.18 -2.80
CA PHE A 150 10.68 12.63 -4.19
C PHE A 150 9.75 13.84 -4.36
N PHE A 151 8.64 13.90 -3.63
CA PHE A 151 7.73 15.05 -3.66
C PHE A 151 8.43 16.33 -3.15
N ILE A 152 9.12 16.26 -2.01
CA ILE A 152 9.88 17.38 -1.43
C ILE A 152 11.02 17.79 -2.36
N VAL A 153 11.82 16.83 -2.83
CA VAL A 153 12.94 17.09 -3.74
C VAL A 153 12.45 17.71 -5.04
N ASN A 154 11.37 17.19 -5.62
CA ASN A 154 10.78 17.72 -6.85
C ASN A 154 10.34 19.18 -6.69
N ARG A 155 9.66 19.51 -5.58
CA ARG A 155 9.24 20.88 -5.25
C ARG A 155 10.40 21.86 -5.04
N ILE A 156 11.55 21.38 -4.60
CA ILE A 156 12.74 22.22 -4.34
C ILE A 156 13.62 22.33 -5.61
N ALA A 157 13.74 21.25 -6.37
CA ALA A 157 14.64 21.15 -7.52
C ALA A 157 14.05 21.71 -8.81
N ILE A 158 12.74 21.53 -9.03
CA ILE A 158 12.02 22.05 -10.19
C ILE A 158 11.29 23.32 -9.75
N LYS A 159 11.91 24.48 -10.02
CA LYS A 159 11.29 25.80 -9.80
C LYS A 159 10.23 26.07 -10.86
#